data_AF-A0A327S960-F1
#
_entry.id   AF-A0A327S960-F1
#
_cell.length_a   1.000
_cell.length_b   1.000
_cell.length_c   1.000
_cell.angle_alpha   90.00
_cell.angle_beta   90.00
_cell.angle_gamma   90.00
#
_symmetry.space_group_name_H-M   'P 1'
#
loop_
_entity.id
_entity.type
_entity.pdbx_description
1 polymer ?
#
loop_
_entity_poly.entity_id
_entity_poly.type
_entity_poly.pdbx_seq_one_letter_code
_entity_poly.pdbx_strand_id
1 'polypeptide(L)' 'MQKVIYPLSLIAFAISMFLIIKYPESGRLSLISGGLFTIGFLLNLISYYGLRTKQTRV' A
#
# COMPACT_ATOMS: atom_id res chain seq x y z
N MET A 1 11.95 11.34 -3.31
CA MET A 1 11.38 10.00 -3.56
C MET A 1 10.55 9.49 -2.38
N GLN A 2 11.08 9.42 -1.15
CA GLN A 2 10.34 8.88 0.02
C GLN A 2 9.09 9.69 0.43
N LYS A 3 9.11 11.03 0.31
CA LYS A 3 7.93 11.89 0.57
C LYS A 3 6.74 11.63 -0.37
N VAL A 4 6.98 10.96 -1.49
CA VAL A 4 5.96 10.64 -2.51
C VAL A 4 5.47 9.19 -2.36
N ILE A 5 6.36 8.28 -1.98
CA ILE A 5 6.05 6.84 -1.82
C ILE A 5 5.04 6.60 -0.70
N TYR A 6 5.21 7.29 0.43
CA TYR A 6 4.28 7.15 1.56
C TYR A 6 2.83 7.56 1.20
N PRO A 7 2.56 8.78 0.68
CA PRO A 7 1.21 9.15 0.29
C PRO A 7 0.66 8.28 -0.86
N LEU A 8 1.50 7.82 -1.81
CA LEU A 8 1.07 6.88 -2.85
C LEU A 8 0.58 5.55 -2.25
N SER A 9 1.31 5.01 -1.27
CA SER A 9 0.91 3.76 -0.60
C SER A 9 -0.43 3.92 0.13
N LEU A 10 -0.66 5.10 0.70
CA LEU A 10 -1.88 5.41 1.45
C LEU A 10 -3.10 5.55 0.53
N ILE A 11 -2.91 6.17 -0.63
CA ILE A 11 -3.93 6.24 -1.69
C ILE A 11 -4.26 4.83 -2.23
N ALA A 12 -3.24 4.01 -2.49
CA ALA A 12 -3.44 2.64 -2.96
C ALA A 12 -4.24 1.80 -1.93
N PHE A 13 -3.94 1.96 -0.64
CA PHE A 13 -4.70 1.35 0.45
C PHE A 13 -6.16 1.80 0.49
N ALA A 14 -6.40 3.12 0.38
CA ALA A 14 -7.75 3.67 0.40
C ALA A 14 -8.60 3.17 -0.78
N ILE A 15 -8.03 3.15 -1.98
CA ILE A 15 -8.69 2.62 -3.18
C ILE A 15 -9.00 1.13 -3.03
N SER A 16 -8.05 0.35 -2.51
CA SER A 16 -8.25 -1.07 -2.23
C SER A 16 -9.41 -1.29 -1.26
N MET A 17 -9.44 -0.56 -0.15
CA MET A 17 -10.49 -0.68 0.86
C MET A 17 -11.87 -0.27 0.31
N PHE A 18 -11.90 0.79 -0.49
CA PHE A 18 -13.11 1.23 -1.19
C PHE A 18 -13.64 0.17 -2.15
N LEU A 19 -12.77 -0.47 -2.93
CA LEU A 19 -13.14 -1.55 -3.86
C LEU A 19 -13.72 -2.76 -3.14
N ILE A 20 -13.14 -3.16 -2.01
CA ILE A 20 -13.62 -4.28 -1.18
C ILE A 20 -15.01 -3.98 -0.64
N ILE A 21 -15.21 -2.78 -0.09
CA ILE A 21 -16.50 -2.38 0.52
C ILE A 21 -17.57 -2.21 -0.55
N LYS A 22 -17.24 -1.61 -1.70
CA LYS A 22 -18.23 -1.27 -2.72
C LYS A 22 -18.63 -2.44 -3.61
N TYR A 23 -17.76 -3.42 -3.81
CA TYR A 23 -18.02 -4.56 -4.69
C TYR A 23 -17.65 -5.90 -4.05
N PRO A 24 -18.26 -6.25 -2.90
CA PRO A 24 -17.91 -7.47 -2.16
C PRO A 24 -18.18 -8.76 -2.94
N GLU A 25 -19.23 -8.77 -3.77
CA GLU A 25 -19.65 -9.94 -4.56
C GLU A 25 -18.81 -10.16 -5.83
N SER A 26 -17.97 -9.18 -6.20
CA SER A 26 -17.24 -9.24 -7.45
C SER A 26 -15.89 -9.91 -7.24
N GLY A 27 -15.83 -11.22 -7.49
CA GLY A 27 -14.61 -12.01 -7.30
C GLY A 27 -13.37 -11.47 -8.03
N ARG A 28 -13.56 -10.79 -9.18
CA ARG A 28 -12.48 -10.10 -9.91
C ARG A 28 -11.97 -8.86 -9.16
N LEU A 29 -12.86 -8.06 -8.57
CA LEU A 29 -12.49 -6.87 -7.81
C LEU A 29 -11.92 -7.22 -6.44
N SER A 30 -12.32 -8.36 -5.87
CA SER A 30 -11.71 -8.94 -4.67
C SER A 30 -10.23 -9.31 -4.92
N LEU A 31 -9.92 -9.94 -6.06
CA LEU A 31 -8.52 -10.24 -6.45
C LEU A 31 -7.70 -8.97 -6.70
N ILE A 32 -8.27 -7.99 -7.42
CA ILE A 32 -7.58 -6.72 -7.71
C ILE A 32 -7.31 -5.93 -6.43
N SER A 33 -8.29 -5.85 -5.53
CA SER A 33 -8.13 -5.15 -4.25
C SER A 33 -7.16 -5.88 -3.33
N GLY A 34 -7.23 -7.21 -3.20
CA GLY A 34 -6.22 -7.98 -2.45
C GLY A 34 -4.79 -7.75 -2.96
N GLY A 35 -4.62 -7.69 -4.28
CA GLY A 35 -3.33 -7.35 -4.90
C GLY A 35 -2.86 -5.93 -4.59
N LEU A 36 -3.74 -4.94 -4.74
CA LEU A 36 -3.47 -3.53 -4.41
C LEU A 36 -3.12 -3.33 -2.93
N PHE A 37 -3.83 -4.03 -2.04
CA PHE A 37 -3.56 -4.02 -0.61
C PHE A 37 -2.15 -4.55 -0.31
N THR A 38 -1.79 -5.69 -0.90
CA THR A 38 -0.48 -6.32 -0.71
C THR A 38 0.65 -5.43 -1.22
N ILE A 39 0.49 -4.83 -2.40
CA ILE A 39 1.46 -3.90 -2.99
C ILE A 39 1.59 -2.64 -2.12
N GLY A 40 0.47 -2.04 -1.71
CA GLY A 40 0.44 -0.88 -0.82
C GLY A 40 1.14 -1.16 0.50
N PHE A 41 0.91 -2.36 1.07
CA PHE A 41 1.52 -2.79 2.32
C PHE A 41 3.03 -2.98 2.18
N LEU A 42 3.50 -3.66 1.13
CA LEU A 42 4.92 -3.84 0.86
C LEU A 42 5.64 -2.51 0.63
N LEU A 43 5.03 -1.58 -0.12
CA LEU A 43 5.59 -0.24 -0.31
C LEU A 43 5.71 0.53 1.00
N ASN A 44 4.71 0.41 1.87
CA ASN A 44 4.76 1.02 3.19
C ASN A 44 5.86 0.39 4.06
N LEU A 45 5.97 -0.94 4.04
CA LEU A 45 6.99 -1.69 4.75
C LEU A 45 8.41 -1.32 4.30
N ILE A 46 8.65 -1.27 2.98
CA ILE A 46 9.93 -0.86 2.39
C ILE A 46 10.24 0.59 2.77
N SER A 47 9.25 1.48 2.75
CA SER A 47 9.45 2.86 3.21
C SER A 47 9.85 2.91 4.68
N TYR A 48 9.20 2.13 5.55
CA TYR A 48 9.48 2.08 6.98
C TYR A 48 10.86 1.48 7.30
N TYR A 49 11.21 0.33 6.73
CA TYR A 49 12.51 -0.32 6.97
C TYR A 49 13.66 0.38 6.25
N GLY A 50 13.41 0.95 5.06
CA GLY A 50 14.38 1.79 4.35
C GLY A 50 14.67 3.13 5.04
N LEU A 51 13.79 3.60 5.94
CA LEU A 51 14.06 4.74 6.82
C LEU A 51 15.01 4.34 7.97
N ARG A 52 14.87 3.14 8.55
CA ARG A 52 15.75 2.67 9.62
C ARG A 52 17.20 2.52 9.19
N THR A 53 17.46 1.97 8.00
CA THR A 53 18.83 1.75 7.51
C THR A 53 19.58 3.03 7.17
N LYS A 54 18.88 4.13 6.82
CA LYS A 54 19.51 5.45 6.65
C LYS A 54 19.78 6.17 7.97
N GLN A 55 18.97 5.92 9.00
CA GLN A 55 19.06 6.62 10.28
C GLN A 55 20.17 6.06 11.20
N THR A 56 20.65 4.84 10.97
CA THR A 56 21.77 4.22 11.70
C THR A 56 23.16 4.49 11.07
N ARG A 57 23.23 5.27 9.98
CA ARG A 57 24.50 5.72 9.37
C ARG A 57 24.77 7.20 9.68
N VAL A 58 24.63 7.59 10.94
CA VAL A 58 25.09 8.89 11.45
C VAL A 58 25.88 8.64 12.72
#